data_AF-A0A392NFA3-F1
#
_entry.id   AF-A0A392NFA3-F1
#
_cell.length_a   1.000
_cell.length_b   1.000
_cell.length_c   1.000
_cell.angle_alpha   90.00
_cell.angle_beta   90.00
_cell.angle_gamma   90.00
#
_symmetry.space_group_name_H-M   'P 1'
#
loop_
_entity.id
_entity.type
_entity.pdbx_description
1 polymer ?
#
loop_
_entity_poly.entity_id
_entity_poly.type
_entity_poly.pdbx_seq_one_letter_code
_entity_poly.pdbx_strand_id
1 'polypeptide(L)'
;GRFVPPAIAEKYKLILPPYPGTSMCVRIGKPPQIDISALRENYISPEFLEHQVEADPLNQFRKWFDDALVAGLKEPNAMGLSTVGKDGKP
;
A
#
# COMPACT_ATOMS: atom_id res chain seq x y z
N GLY A 1 -28.89 10.42 0.48
CA GLY A 1 -29.69 9.33 -0.09
C GLY A 1 -29.31 8.01 0.57
N ARG A 2 -29.83 7.73 1.77
CA ARG A 2 -29.67 6.42 2.42
C ARG A 2 -30.84 5.54 1.99
N PHE A 3 -30.60 4.67 1.03
CA PHE A 3 -31.55 3.60 0.71
C PHE A 3 -31.65 2.67 1.93
N VAL A 4 -32.87 2.43 2.41
CA VAL A 4 -33.16 1.44 3.45
C VAL A 4 -33.76 0.22 2.73
N PRO A 5 -33.07 -0.94 2.72
CA PRO A 5 -33.61 -2.15 2.08
C PRO A 5 -34.97 -2.55 2.68
N PRO A 6 -35.94 -3.03 1.87
CA PRO A 6 -37.29 -3.39 2.34
C PRO A 6 -37.28 -4.38 3.52
N ALA A 7 -36.38 -5.36 3.49
CA ALA A 7 -36.24 -6.36 4.56
C ALA A 7 -35.84 -5.75 5.92
N ILE A 8 -35.08 -4.64 5.93
CA ILE A 8 -34.74 -3.92 7.16
C ILE A 8 -35.90 -3.04 7.64
N ALA A 9 -36.62 -2.41 6.70
CA ALA A 9 -37.80 -1.62 7.04
C ALA A 9 -38.90 -2.47 7.71
N GLU A 10 -39.17 -3.67 7.19
CA GLU A 10 -40.15 -4.60 7.78
C GLU A 10 -39.68 -5.16 9.12
N LYS A 11 -38.42 -5.61 9.20
CA LYS A 11 -37.85 -6.19 10.43
C LYS A 11 -37.91 -5.25 11.63
N TYR A 12 -37.69 -3.96 11.39
CA TYR A 12 -37.66 -2.94 12.45
C TYR A 12 -38.89 -2.02 12.46
N LYS A 13 -39.92 -2.33 11.66
CA LYS A 13 -41.18 -1.57 11.54
C LYS A 13 -40.95 -0.06 11.36
N LEU A 14 -39.99 0.30 10.52
CA LEU A 14 -39.59 1.69 10.32
C LEU A 14 -40.62 2.43 9.46
N ILE A 15 -41.09 3.59 9.92
CA ILE A 15 -41.98 4.48 9.15
C ILE A 15 -41.09 5.48 8.39
N LEU A 16 -40.97 5.31 7.08
CA LEU A 16 -40.13 6.14 6.22
C LEU A 16 -40.99 7.17 5.47
N PRO A 17 -40.55 8.43 5.34
CA PRO A 17 -41.27 9.45 4.56
C PRO A 17 -41.32 9.07 3.06
N PRO A 18 -42.35 9.53 2.31
CA PRO A 18 -42.47 9.24 0.89
C PRO A 18 -41.26 9.80 0.14
N TYR A 19 -40.50 8.91 -0.49
CA TYR A 19 -39.29 9.28 -1.23
C TYR A 19 -39.62 9.41 -2.73
N PRO A 20 -39.39 10.58 -3.36
CA PRO A 20 -39.54 10.74 -4.79
C PRO A 20 -38.27 10.21 -5.47
N GLY A 21 -38.32 8.97 -5.97
CA GLY A 21 -37.32 8.47 -6.92
C GLY A 21 -36.62 7.20 -6.49
N THR A 22 -36.74 6.18 -7.33
CA THR A 22 -35.92 4.96 -7.38
C THR A 22 -34.51 5.20 -7.96
N SER A 23 -34.12 6.46 -8.15
CA SER A 23 -32.87 6.82 -8.82
C SER A 23 -31.87 7.37 -7.82
N MET A 24 -30.99 6.49 -7.33
CA MET A 24 -29.59 6.79 -6.93
C MET A 24 -28.88 5.54 -6.37
N CYS A 25 -29.33 4.33 -6.69
CA CYS A 25 -28.42 3.19 -6.72
C CYS A 25 -27.78 3.19 -8.10
N VAL A 26 -26.67 3.91 -8.26
CA VAL A 26 -25.78 3.65 -9.40
C VAL A 26 -25.38 2.18 -9.23
N ARG A 27 -25.89 1.29 -10.11
CA ARG A 27 -25.21 0.03 -10.36
C ARG A 27 -23.85 0.41 -10.93
N ILE A 28 -22.86 0.63 -10.07
CA ILE A 28 -21.48 0.49 -10.49
C ILE A 28 -21.45 -0.96 -10.96
N GLY A 29 -21.35 -1.16 -12.27
CA GLY A 29 -21.19 -2.50 -12.84
C GLY A 29 -20.07 -3.22 -12.11
N LYS A 30 -20.02 -4.55 -12.20
CA LYS A 30 -18.92 -5.34 -11.63
C LYS A 30 -17.61 -4.57 -11.88
N PRO A 31 -16.89 -4.13 -10.83
CA PRO A 31 -15.64 -3.40 -11.05
C PRO A 31 -14.82 -4.25 -12.02
N PRO A 32 -14.08 -3.64 -12.96
CA PRO A 32 -13.17 -4.42 -13.79
C PRO A 32 -12.45 -5.38 -12.85
N GLN A 33 -12.47 -6.66 -13.19
CA GLN A 33 -11.87 -7.71 -12.37
C GLN A 33 -10.36 -7.49 -12.42
N ILE A 34 -9.89 -6.47 -11.70
CA ILE A 34 -8.50 -6.13 -11.53
C ILE A 34 -7.99 -7.22 -10.62
N ASP A 35 -7.22 -8.13 -11.22
CA ASP A 35 -6.49 -9.10 -10.46
C ASP A 35 -5.45 -8.35 -9.62
N ILE A 36 -5.74 -8.17 -8.34
CA ILE A 36 -4.86 -7.48 -7.38
C ILE A 36 -3.49 -8.18 -7.33
N SER A 37 -3.43 -9.48 -7.64
CA SER A 37 -2.16 -10.19 -7.71
C SER A 37 -1.28 -9.72 -8.88
N ALA A 38 -1.89 -9.31 -10.00
CA ALA A 38 -1.19 -8.78 -11.16
C ALA A 38 -0.65 -7.35 -10.97
N LEU A 39 -1.03 -6.65 -9.89
CA LEU A 39 -0.46 -5.36 -9.50
C LEU A 39 0.84 -5.51 -8.70
N ARG A 40 1.21 -6.72 -8.31
CA ARG A 40 2.44 -6.96 -7.56
C ARG A 40 3.61 -7.04 -8.52
N GLU A 41 4.56 -6.14 -8.32
CA GLU A 41 5.87 -6.25 -8.94
C GLU A 41 6.60 -7.49 -8.39
N ASN A 42 7.16 -8.29 -9.29
CA ASN A 42 8.02 -9.41 -8.91
C ASN A 42 9.44 -8.87 -8.70
N TYR A 43 9.82 -8.67 -7.44
CA TYR A 43 11.16 -8.23 -7.08
C TYR A 43 12.16 -9.38 -7.26
N ILE A 44 12.58 -9.61 -8.50
CA ILE A 44 13.57 -10.62 -8.86
C ILE A 44 14.94 -9.92 -8.89
N SER A 45 15.67 -10.01 -7.78
CA SER A 45 17.08 -9.60 -7.69
C SER A 45 17.99 -10.82 -7.62
N PRO A 46 19.25 -10.72 -8.06
CA PRO A 46 20.25 -11.76 -7.83
C PRO A 46 20.40 -12.07 -6.33
N GLU A 47 20.72 -13.32 -6.01
CA GLU A 47 20.99 -13.71 -4.64
C GLU A 47 22.29 -13.07 -4.12
N PHE A 48 22.27 -12.63 -2.87
CA PHE A 48 23.44 -12.07 -2.18
C PHE A 48 23.72 -12.90 -0.93
N LEU A 49 24.86 -13.63 -0.94
CA LEU A 49 25.23 -14.62 0.06
C LEU A 49 26.21 -14.04 1.10
N GLU A 50 26.26 -14.61 2.31
CA GLU A 50 27.10 -14.12 3.42
C GLU A 50 28.59 -14.01 3.06
N HIS A 51 29.10 -14.94 2.25
CA HIS A 51 30.51 -14.94 1.82
C HIS A 51 30.84 -13.84 0.79
N GLN A 52 29.83 -13.14 0.25
CA GLN A 52 30.00 -12.03 -0.68
C GLN A 52 30.07 -10.67 0.04
N VAL A 53 29.82 -10.66 1.35
CA VAL A 53 29.85 -9.48 2.20
C VAL A 53 31.27 -9.22 2.68
N GLU A 54 31.73 -7.97 2.60
CA GLU A 54 33.00 -7.55 3.21
C GLU A 54 32.96 -7.70 4.73
N ALA A 55 34.08 -8.08 5.34
CA ALA A 55 34.16 -8.23 6.79
C ALA A 55 33.98 -6.91 7.56
N ASP A 56 34.37 -5.79 6.95
CA ASP A 56 34.17 -4.45 7.51
C ASP A 56 32.88 -3.83 6.92
N PRO A 57 31.88 -3.51 7.78
CA PRO A 57 30.61 -2.94 7.32
C PRO A 57 30.77 -1.58 6.62
N LEU A 58 31.80 -0.78 6.95
CA LEU A 58 32.03 0.51 6.28
C LEU A 58 32.56 0.31 4.86
N ASN A 59 33.39 -0.72 4.64
CA ASN A 59 33.86 -1.08 3.30
C ASN A 59 32.71 -1.64 2.45
N GLN A 60 31.83 -2.46 3.04
CA GLN A 60 30.62 -2.94 2.36
C GLN A 60 29.70 -1.79 1.96
N PHE A 61 29.44 -0.83 2.87
CA PHE A 61 28.63 0.35 2.57
C PHE A 61 29.23 1.15 1.41
N ARG A 62 30.55 1.40 1.44
CA ARG A 62 31.24 2.16 0.39
C ARG A 62 31.09 1.50 -0.97
N LYS A 63 31.27 0.18 -1.04
CA LYS A 63 31.08 -0.61 -2.27
C LYS A 63 29.67 -0.42 -2.84
N TRP A 64 28.64 -0.60 -2.02
CA TRP A 64 27.26 -0.40 -2.46
C TRP A 64 26.92 1.04 -2.83
N PHE A 65 27.50 2.01 -2.13
CA PHE A 65 27.32 3.41 -2.46
C PHE A 65 27.94 3.75 -3.81
N ASP A 66 29.15 3.24 -4.08
CA ASP A 66 29.82 3.39 -5.37
C ASP A 66 29.00 2.69 -6.48
N ASP A 67 28.47 1.49 -6.24
CA ASP A 67 27.58 0.78 -7.18
C ASP A 67 26.30 1.59 -7.48
N ALA A 68 25.68 2.20 -6.46
CA ALA A 68 24.50 3.05 -6.60
C ALA A 68 24.78 4.31 -7.42
N LEU A 69 25.97 4.91 -7.27
CA LEU A 69 26.43 6.03 -8.08
C LEU A 69 26.63 5.62 -9.55
N VAL A 70 27.29 4.49 -9.79
CA VAL A 70 27.51 3.96 -11.14
C VAL A 70 26.20 3.60 -11.84
N ALA A 71 25.23 3.05 -11.10
CA ALA A 71 23.89 2.75 -11.60
C ALA A 71 23.04 4.00 -11.87
N GLY A 72 23.49 5.19 -11.46
CA GLY A 72 22.77 6.44 -11.67
C GLY A 72 21.46 6.53 -10.88
N LEU A 73 21.40 5.90 -9.70
CA LEU A 73 20.23 5.99 -8.84
C LEU A 73 20.01 7.43 -8.39
N LYS A 74 18.73 7.81 -8.25
CA LYS A 74 18.36 9.13 -7.76
C LYS A 74 18.59 9.19 -6.25
N GLU A 75 19.24 10.26 -5.80
CA GLU A 75 19.48 10.53 -4.38
C GLU A 75 20.09 9.33 -3.63
N PRO A 76 21.24 8.79 -4.06
CA PRO A 76 21.84 7.60 -3.43
C PRO A 76 22.27 7.83 -1.98
N ASN A 77 22.32 9.10 -1.55
CA ASN A 77 22.60 9.54 -0.19
C ASN A 77 21.34 9.84 0.64
N ALA A 78 20.13 9.72 0.09
CA ALA A 78 18.91 9.93 0.85
C ALA A 78 18.75 8.83 1.90
N MET A 79 18.49 9.23 3.14
CA MET A 79 18.35 8.31 4.28
C MET A 79 17.05 8.59 5.04
N GLY A 80 16.30 7.53 5.34
CA GLY A 80 15.16 7.60 6.26
C GLY A 80 15.66 7.50 7.71
N LEU A 81 15.76 8.63 8.40
CA LEU A 81 16.11 8.66 9.82
C LEU A 81 14.83 8.61 10.66
N SER A 82 14.69 7.57 11.48
CA SER A 82 13.64 7.49 12.50
C SER A 82 14.25 7.72 13.88
N THR A 83 13.59 8.55 14.69
CA THR A 83 14.00 8.89 16.05
C THR A 83 12.83 8.69 16.98
N VAL A 84 13.09 8.28 18.22
CA VAL A 84 12.04 7.99 19.19
C VAL A 84 12.10 8.93 20.38
N GLY A 85 10.93 9.41 20.81
CA GLY A 85 10.77 10.18 22.05
C GLY A 85 10.79 9.30 23.30
N LYS A 86 10.65 9.92 24.48
CA LYS A 86 10.55 9.19 25.77
C LYS A 86 9.33 8.27 25.85
N ASP A 87 8.32 8.51 25.03
CA ASP A 87 7.10 7.74 24.92
C ASP A 87 7.22 6.51 24.00
N GLY A 88 8.40 6.27 23.41
CA GLY A 88 8.72 5.03 22.71
C GLY A 88 8.07 4.90 21.32
N LYS A 89 7.54 5.98 20.75
CA LYS A 89 6.90 5.99 19.43
C LYS A 89 7.80 6.65 18.36
N PRO A 90 8.27 5.89 17.36
CA PRO A 90 9.12 6.37 16.26
C PRO A 90 8.37 7.07 15.12
#